data_AF-A0A1H1FJ72-F1
#
_entry.id   AF-A0A1H1FJ72-F1
#
_cell.length_a   1.000
_cell.length_b   1.000
_cell.length_c   1.000
_cell.angle_alpha   90.00
_cell.angle_beta   90.00
_cell.angle_gamma   90.00
#
_symmetry.space_group_name_H-M   'P 1'
#
loop_
_entity.id
_entity.type
_entity.pdbx_description
1 polymer ?
#
loop_
_entity_poly.entity_id
_entity_poly.type
_entity_poly.pdbx_seq_one_letter_code
_entity_poly.pdbx_strand_id
1 'polypeptide(L)' 'MNLIPQWQQLWKMYSVQLAAVLVALNTAAYVWPSFQALFSPEIFSAVNGILAAAIAVVRAIPQTNIAPVDTPK' A
#
# COMPACT_ATOMS: atom_id res chain seq x y z
N MET A 1 -18.15 23.40 5.38
CA MET A 1 -17.81 22.29 4.48
C MET A 1 -17.11 21.22 5.30
N ASN A 2 -17.76 20.09 5.56
CA ASN A 2 -17.14 18.97 6.26
C ASN A 2 -17.34 17.72 5.40
N LEU A 3 -16.53 17.61 4.34
CA LEU A 3 -16.66 16.58 3.31
C LEU A 3 -16.36 15.17 3.85
N ILE A 4 -15.56 15.09 4.91
CA ILE A 4 -15.25 13.84 5.61
C ILE A 4 -15.37 14.12 7.11
N PRO A 5 -16.39 13.57 7.79
CA PRO A 5 -16.44 13.62 9.24
C PRO A 5 -15.14 13.06 9.82
N GLN A 6 -14.49 13.80 10.72
CA GLN A 6 -13.27 13.37 11.41
C GLN A 6 -12.00 13.24 10.53
N TRP A 7 -11.82 14.11 9.53
CA TRP A 7 -10.64 14.11 8.64
C TRP A 7 -9.27 14.02 9.36
N GLN A 8 -9.15 14.62 10.55
CA GLN A 8 -7.94 14.56 11.39
C GLN A 8 -7.58 13.14 11.86
N GLN A 9 -8.51 12.18 11.75
CA GLN A 9 -8.34 10.79 12.15
C GLN A 9 -8.27 9.83 10.95
N LEU A 10 -8.16 10.33 9.71
CA LEU A 10 -8.06 9.51 8.49
C LEU A 10 -6.96 8.45 8.57
N TRP A 11 -5.84 8.75 9.23
CA TRP A 11 -4.72 7.83 9.42
C TRP A 11 -5.10 6.55 10.20
N LYS A 12 -6.21 6.56 10.92
CA LYS A 12 -6.76 5.38 11.61
C LYS A 12 -7.59 4.49 10.69
N MET A 13 -7.95 4.96 9.50
CA MET A 13 -8.70 4.16 8.54
C MET A 13 -7.80 3.09 7.94
N TYR A 14 -8.28 1.84 7.97
CA TYR A 14 -7.55 0.70 7.45
C TYR A 14 -7.13 0.87 5.97
N SER A 15 -7.99 1.47 5.14
CA SER A 15 -7.67 1.77 3.74
C SER A 15 -6.50 2.74 3.58
N VAL A 16 -6.41 3.77 4.44
CA VAL A 16 -5.31 4.74 4.44
C VAL A 16 -4.02 4.08 4.89
N GLN A 17 -4.08 3.18 5.87
CA GLN A 17 -2.93 2.40 6.31
C GLN A 17 -2.42 1.47 5.21
N LEU A 18 -3.31 0.74 4.52
CA LEU A 18 -2.94 -0.09 3.38
C LEU A 18 -2.32 0.74 2.25
N ALA A 19 -2.85 1.93 1.97
CA ALA A 19 -2.28 2.84 0.99
C ALA A 19 -0.86 3.28 1.40
N ALA A 20 -0.64 3.62 2.67
CA ALA A 20 0.69 3.96 3.18
C ALA A 20 1.67 2.78 3.06
N VAL A 21 1.23 1.55 3.34
CA VAL A 21 2.04 0.34 3.13
C VAL A 21 2.39 0.16 1.65
N LEU A 22 1.43 0.35 0.74
CA LEU A 22 1.70 0.28 -0.70
C LEU A 22 2.71 1.33 -1.16
N VAL A 23 2.61 2.55 -0.64
CA VAL A 23 3.59 3.60 -0.94
C VAL A 23 4.98 3.15 -0.52
N ALA A 24 5.15 2.69 0.72
CA ALA A 24 6.44 2.22 1.22
C ALA A 24 7.01 1.07 0.39
N LEU A 25 6.19 0.07 0.05
CA LEU A 25 6.61 -1.08 -0.76
C LEU A 25 7.01 -0.68 -2.19
N ASN A 26 6.26 0.22 -2.83
CA ASN A 26 6.58 0.69 -4.18
C ASN A 26 7.82 1.58 -4.19
N THR A 27 8.02 2.41 -3.16
CA THR A 27 9.26 3.18 -3.00
C THR A 27 10.45 2.24 -2.81
N ALA A 28 10.33 1.21 -1.98
CA ALA A 28 11.38 0.20 -1.82
C ALA A 28 11.68 -0.51 -3.15
N ALA A 29 10.65 -0.93 -3.89
CA ALA A 29 10.80 -1.55 -5.21
C ALA A 29 11.41 -0.62 -6.26
N TYR A 30 11.17 0.69 -6.16
CA TYR A 30 11.78 1.69 -7.03
C TYR A 30 13.26 1.92 -6.72
N VAL A 31 13.62 1.96 -5.44
CA VAL A 31 15.00 2.19 -5.00
C VAL A 31 15.85 0.92 -5.08
N TRP A 32 15.28 -0.26 -4.81
CA TRP A 32 16.01 -1.53 -4.73
C TRP A 32 16.96 -1.82 -5.92
N PRO A 33 16.56 -1.56 -7.20
CA PRO A 33 17.44 -1.76 -8.34
C PRO A 33 18.77 -0.97 -8.28
N SER A 34 18.85 0.14 -7.54
CA SER A 34 20.10 0.90 -7.40
C SER A 34 21.20 0.11 -6.68
N PHE A 35 20.84 -0.97 -5.97
CA PHE A 35 21.78 -1.82 -5.24
C PHE A 35 22.18 -3.08 -6.01
N GLN A 36 21.78 -3.24 -7.28
CA GLN A 36 22.02 -4.47 -8.06
C GLN A 36 23.50 -4.90 -8.10
N ALA A 37 24.44 -3.94 -8.12
CA ALA A 37 25.87 -4.24 -8.13
C ALA A 37 26.44 -4.73 -6.79
N LEU A 38 25.69 -4.58 -5.69
CA LEU A 38 26.16 -4.91 -4.33
C LEU A 38 25.74 -6.31 -3.88
N PHE A 39 24.79 -6.94 -4.58
CA PHE A 39 24.20 -8.21 -4.19
C PHE A 39 24.38 -9.26 -5.27
N SER A 40 24.45 -10.53 -4.87
CA SER A 40 24.49 -11.64 -5.82
C SER A 40 23.15 -11.76 -6.58
N PRO A 41 23.15 -12.37 -7.78
CA PRO A 41 21.92 -12.57 -8.55
C PRO A 41 20.81 -13.31 -7.79
N GLU A 42 21.18 -14.28 -6.95
CA GLU A 42 20.25 -15.07 -6.15
C GLU A 42 19.55 -14.21 -5.10
N ILE A 43 20.30 -13.38 -4.37
CA ILE A 43 19.73 -12.47 -3.36
C ILE A 43 18.87 -11.42 -4.04
N PHE A 44 19.36 -10.85 -5.14
CA PHE A 44 18.65 -9.80 -5.86
C PHE A 44 17.30 -10.28 -6.42
N SER A 45 17.28 -11.47 -7.03
CA SER A 45 16.05 -12.08 -7.53
C SER A 45 15.08 -12.47 -6.41
N ALA A 46 15.58 -13.00 -5.29
CA ALA A 46 14.75 -13.33 -4.13
C ALA A 46 14.04 -12.09 -3.57
N VAL A 47 14.76 -10.98 -3.39
CA VAL A 47 14.17 -9.72 -2.90
C VAL A 47 13.14 -9.16 -3.88
N ASN A 48 13.39 -9.21 -5.19
CA ASN A 48 12.39 -8.82 -6.20
C ASN A 48 11.11 -9.66 -6.10
N GLY A 49 11.25 -10.98 -5.96
CA GLY A 49 10.12 -11.89 -5.78
C GLY A 49 9.31 -11.54 -4.52
N ILE A 50 10.00 -11.31 -3.40
CA ILE A 50 9.35 -10.95 -2.13
C ILE A 50 8.64 -9.60 -2.23
N LEU A 51 9.27 -8.57 -2.80
CA LEU A 51 8.65 -7.25 -2.98
C LEU A 51 7.42 -7.32 -3.89
N ALA A 52 7.51 -8.04 -5.00
CA ALA A 52 6.39 -8.23 -5.92
C ALA A 52 5.23 -8.98 -5.24
N ALA A 53 5.51 -10.05 -4.51
CA ALA A 53 4.51 -10.80 -3.76
C ALA A 53 3.85 -9.93 -2.68
N ALA A 54 4.62 -9.17 -1.90
CA ALA A 54 4.10 -8.28 -0.87
C ALA A 54 3.16 -7.23 -1.47
N ILE A 55 3.57 -6.57 -2.56
CA ILE A 55 2.72 -5.59 -3.26
C ILE A 55 1.42 -6.24 -3.76
N ALA A 56 1.52 -7.44 -4.34
CA ALA A 56 0.35 -8.17 -4.85
C ALA A 56 -0.62 -8.54 -3.71
N VAL A 57 -0.11 -9.02 -2.58
CA VAL A 57 -0.93 -9.34 -1.39
C VAL A 57 -1.66 -8.11 -0.89
N VAL A 58 -0.95 -6.98 -0.72
CA VAL A 58 -1.58 -5.76 -0.21
C VAL A 58 -2.65 -5.24 -1.19
N ARG A 59 -2.43 -5.36 -2.51
CA ARG A 59 -3.43 -5.01 -3.53
C ARG A 59 -4.63 -5.96 -3.57
N ALA A 60 -4.46 -7.21 -3.16
CA ALA A 60 -5.53 -8.19 -3.13
C ALA A 60 -6.48 -8.00 -1.94
N ILE A 61 -6.09 -7.21 -0.93
CA ILE A 61 -6.95 -6.94 0.22
C ILE A 61 -8.14 -6.07 -0.23
N PRO A 62 -9.38 -6.54 -0.10
CA PRO A 62 -10.55 -5.78 -0.50
C PRO A 62 -10.69 -4.55 0.39
N GLN A 63 -10.71 -3.37 -0.22
CA GLN A 63 -11.10 -2.14 0.45
C GLN A 63 -12.63 -2.14 0.46
N THR A 64 -13.24 -2.41 1.62
CA THR A 64 -14.70 -2.42 1.79
C THR A 64 -15.33 -1.23 1.09
N ASN A 65 -16.23 -1.49 0.14
CA ASN A 65 -17.04 -0.45 -0.48
C ASN A 65 -17.82 0.25 0.62
N ILE A 66 -17.59 1.56 0.78
CA ILE A 66 -18.43 2.39 1.63
C ILE A 66 -19.82 2.36 0.98
N ALA A 67 -20.76 1.61 1.56
CA ALA A 67 -22.15 1.69 1.15
C ALA A 67 -22.58 3.16 1.26
N PRO A 68 -23.31 3.72 0.28
CA PRO A 68 -23.85 5.06 0.39
C PRO A 68 -24.60 5.19 1.72
N VAL A 69 -24.22 6.18 2.54
CA VAL A 69 -24.99 6.52 3.73
C VAL A 69 -26.36 6.97 3.23
N ASP A 70 -27.42 6.23 3.56
CA ASP A 70 -28.79 6.63 3.28
C ASP A 70 -29.04 8.00 3.93
N THR A 71 -28.99 9.05 3.11
CA THR A 71 -29.48 10.38 3.51
C THR A 71 -30.98 10.27 3.76
N PRO A 72 -31.47 10.57 4.97
CA PRO A 72 -32.90 10.68 5.20
C PRO A 72 -33.46 11.74 4.23
N LYS A 73 -34.51 11.38 3.49
CA LYS A 73 -35.24 12.28 2.60
C LYS A 73 -35.83 13.46 3.35
#